data_AF-A0A3M1EH65-F1
#
_entry.id   AF-A0A3M1EH65-F1
#
_cell.length_a   1.000
_cell.length_b   1.000
_cell.length_c   1.000
_cell.angle_alpha   90.00
_cell.angle_beta   90.00
_cell.angle_gamma   90.00
#
_symmetry.space_group_name_H-M   'P 1'
#
loop_
_entity.id
_entity.type
_entity.pdbx_description
1 polymer ?
#
loop_
_entity_poly.entity_id
_entity_poly.type
_entity_poly.pdbx_seq_one_letter_code
_entity_poly.pdbx_strand_id
1 'polypeptide(L)' 'AEGEVDFSALAGTLVASLACEAAVVKHTLLPLEAMRELVRRLRAAREPHRCPHGRPIALKYDLAQLERAFKRR' A
#
# COMPACT_ATOMS: atom_id res chain seq x y z
N ALA A 1 -33.38 -10.25 19.07
CA ALA A 1 -33.14 -8.92 18.50
C ALA A 1 -32.05 -9.11 17.46
N GLU A 2 -32.43 -9.06 16.19
CA GLU A 2 -31.54 -9.27 15.05
C GLU A 2 -30.47 -8.17 15.04
N GLY A 3 -29.22 -8.58 14.83
CA GLY A 3 -28.05 -7.70 14.92
C GLY A 3 -28.14 -6.59 13.90
N GLU A 4 -28.03 -5.35 14.38
CA GLU A 4 -27.91 -4.16 13.54
C GLU A 4 -26.66 -4.29 12.66
N VAL A 5 -26.85 -4.25 11.34
CA VAL A 5 -25.75 -4.37 10.37
C VAL A 5 -25.09 -3.00 10.22
N ASP A 6 -23.80 -2.91 10.56
CA ASP A 6 -22.99 -1.73 10.26
C ASP A 6 -22.62 -1.70 8.77
N PHE A 7 -23.41 -0.97 7.99
CA PHE A 7 -23.16 -0.75 6.57
C PHE A 7 -21.85 -0.02 6.28
N SER A 8 -21.34 0.81 7.20
CA SER A 8 -20.08 1.53 7.01
C SER A 8 -18.90 0.55 7.07
N ALA A 9 -18.90 -0.34 8.07
CA ALA A 9 -17.88 -1.39 8.18
C ALA A 9 -17.91 -2.35 6.97
N LEU A 10 -19.11 -2.73 6.52
CA LEU A 10 -19.27 -3.56 5.33
C LEU A 10 -18.75 -2.86 4.07
N ALA A 11 -19.11 -1.59 3.87
CA ALA A 11 -18.63 -0.79 2.74
C ALA A 11 -17.10 -0.67 2.74
N GLY A 12 -16.48 -0.45 3.91
CA GLY A 12 -15.02 -0.42 4.04
C GLY A 12 -14.35 -1.70 3.58
N THR A 13 -14.91 -2.85 3.98
CA THR A 13 -14.42 -4.18 3.57
C THR A 13 -14.54 -4.39 2.05
N LEU A 14 -15.70 -4.05 1.47
CA LEU A 14 -15.93 -4.19 0.03
C LEU A 14 -14.98 -3.31 -0.80
N VAL A 15 -14.79 -2.05 -0.39
CA VAL A 15 -13.88 -1.13 -1.08
C VAL A 15 -12.43 -1.62 -0.99
N ALA A 16 -12.02 -2.17 0.14
CA ALA A 16 -10.68 -2.74 0.30
C ALA A 16 -10.46 -3.93 -0.65
N SER A 17 -11.43 -4.85 -0.76
CA SER A 17 -11.37 -5.98 -1.70
C SER A 17 -11.26 -5.52 -3.16
N LEU A 18 -12.16 -4.62 -3.59
CA LEU A 18 -12.15 -4.07 -4.95
C LEU A 18 -10.81 -3.37 -5.27
N ALA A 19 -10.26 -2.61 -4.32
CA ALA A 19 -8.99 -1.94 -4.49
C ALA A 19 -7.81 -2.94 -4.63
N CYS A 20 -7.84 -4.06 -3.92
CA CYS A 20 -6.81 -5.09 -4.03
C CYS A 20 -6.91 -5.88 -5.34
N GLU A 21 -8.12 -6.17 -5.81
CA GLU A 21 -8.34 -6.87 -7.08
C GLU A 21 -7.90 -6.02 -8.28
N ALA A 22 -8.14 -4.70 -8.22
CA ALA A 22 -7.73 -3.76 -9.27
C ALA A 22 -6.26 -3.30 -9.17
N ALA A 23 -5.50 -3.77 -8.18
CA ALA A 23 -4.15 -3.30 -7.93
C ALA A 23 -3.15 -3.76 -9.02
N VAL A 24 -2.06 -3.00 -9.17
CA VAL A 24 -0.86 -3.51 -9.87
C VAL A 24 -0.28 -4.64 -9.01
N VAL A 25 -0.17 -5.84 -9.59
CA VAL A 25 0.24 -7.04 -8.87
C VAL A 25 1.67 -7.48 -9.22
N LYS A 26 2.13 -8.55 -8.57
CA LYS A 26 3.43 -9.17 -8.83
C LYS A 26 3.62 -9.47 -10.32
N HIS A 27 4.84 -9.28 -10.80
CA HIS A 27 5.25 -9.51 -12.20
C HIS A 27 4.56 -8.62 -13.24
N THR A 28 3.80 -7.58 -12.84
CA THR A 28 3.35 -6.55 -13.79
C THR A 28 4.54 -5.69 -14.22
N LEU A 29 4.92 -5.77 -15.49
CA LEU A 29 5.90 -4.86 -16.07
C LEU A 29 5.27 -3.47 -16.18
N LEU A 30 5.96 -2.47 -15.63
CA LEU A 30 5.54 -1.07 -15.72
C LEU A 30 6.63 -0.27 -16.42
N PRO A 31 6.26 0.63 -17.35
CA PRO A 31 7.20 1.60 -17.85
C PRO A 31 7.47 2.67 -16.78
N LEU A 32 8.59 3.39 -16.92
CA LEU A 32 9.11 4.26 -15.87
C LEU A 32 8.13 5.39 -15.49
N GLU A 33 7.41 5.93 -16.46
CA GLU A 33 6.39 6.94 -16.26
C GLU A 33 5.22 6.44 -15.42
N ALA A 34 4.77 5.19 -15.62
CA ALA A 34 3.72 4.58 -14.84
C ALA A 34 4.17 4.33 -13.39
N MET A 35 5.43 3.91 -13.20
CA MET A 35 6.00 3.77 -11.85
C MET A 35 6.04 5.11 -11.11
N ARG A 36 6.48 6.18 -11.77
CA ARG A 36 6.53 7.54 -11.19
C ARG A 36 5.14 8.03 -10.83
N GLU A 37 4.16 7.81 -11.71
CA GLU A 37 2.77 8.16 -11.45
C GLU A 37 2.18 7.39 -10.27
N LEU A 38 2.49 6.09 -10.15
CA LEU A 38 2.07 5.28 -9.00
C LEU A 38 2.58 5.86 -7.68
N VAL A 39 3.86 6.23 -7.62
CA VAL A 39 4.46 6.86 -6.43
C VAL A 39 3.85 8.23 -6.17
N ARG A 40 3.55 9.03 -7.20
CA ARG A 40 2.89 10.34 -7.06
C ARG A 40 1.50 10.18 -6.46
N ARG A 41 0.69 9.25 -6.97
CA ARG A 41 -0.65 8.93 -6.45
C ARG A 41 -0.59 8.43 -5.02
N LEU A 42 0.38 7.56 -4.70
CA LEU A 42 0.57 7.09 -3.34
C LEU A 42 0.80 8.25 -2.37
N ARG A 43 1.67 9.20 -2.71
CA ARG A 43 1.94 10.38 -1.85
C ARG A 43 0.73 11.29 -1.63
N ALA A 44 -0.22 11.28 -2.57
CA ALA A 44 -1.45 12.08 -2.47
C ALA A 44 -2.59 11.34 -1.75
N ALA A 45 -2.44 10.04 -1.47
CA ALA A 45 -3.46 9.27 -0.77
C ALA A 45 -3.58 9.71 0.70
N ARG A 46 -4.78 9.59 1.27
CA ARG A 46 -5.06 9.96 2.67
C ARG A 46 -4.20 9.16 3.66
N GLU A 47 -3.99 7.87 3.41
CA GLU A 47 -3.15 7.00 4.23
C GLU A 47 -2.09 6.32 3.35
N PRO A 48 -0.94 6.97 3.09
CA PRO A 48 0.04 6.50 2.10
C PRO A 48 0.99 5.41 2.62
N HIS A 49 0.88 5.04 3.90
CA HIS A 49 1.81 4.14 4.57
C HIS A 49 1.29 2.70 4.70
N ARG A 50 -0.02 2.49 4.60
CA ARG A 50 -0.67 1.19 4.74
C ARG A 50 -1.68 0.99 3.62
N CYS A 51 -1.80 -0.24 3.13
CA CYS A 51 -2.90 -0.57 2.23
C CYS A 51 -4.23 -0.62 3.01
N PRO A 52 -5.38 -0.63 2.33
CA PRO A 52 -6.69 -0.74 2.99
C PRO A 52 -6.87 -1.98 3.90
N HIS A 53 -6.02 -3.00 3.76
CA HIS A 53 -5.98 -4.19 4.63
C HIS A 53 -4.91 -4.11 5.74
N GLY A 54 -4.22 -2.98 5.88
CA GLY A 54 -3.24 -2.73 6.95
C GLY A 54 -1.79 -3.12 6.65
N ARG A 55 -1.48 -3.69 5.47
CA ARG A 55 -0.09 -4.05 5.09
C ARG A 55 0.75 -2.78 4.85
N PRO A 56 1.99 -2.70 5.35
CA PRO A 56 2.87 -1.57 5.06
C PRO A 56 3.20 -1.50 3.56
N ILE A 57 3.17 -0.30 2.99
CA ILE A 57 3.41 -0.08 1.54
C ILE A 57 4.89 0.22 1.25
N ALA A 58 5.56 0.97 2.13
CA ALA A 58 6.93 1.41 1.92
C ALA A 58 7.79 1.15 3.17
N LEU A 59 9.05 0.76 2.93
CA LEU A 59 10.08 0.64 3.95
C LEU A 59 11.11 1.75 3.75
N LYS A 60 11.55 2.36 4.85
CA LYS A 60 12.60 3.38 4.84
C LYS A 60 13.89 2.76 5.35
N TYR A 61 14.94 2.88 4.55
CA TYR A 61 16.31 2.54 4.93
C TYR A 61 17.15 3.80 4.85
N ASP A 62 17.80 4.17 5.95
CA ASP A 62 18.84 5.19 5.94
C ASP A 62 20.21 4.59 5.56
N LEU A 63 21.18 5.47 5.29
CA LEU A 63 22.50 5.05 4.84
C LEU A 63 23.22 4.19 5.89
N ALA A 64 23.08 4.52 7.18
CA ALA A 64 23.72 3.78 8.26
C ALA A 64 23.15 2.35 8.40
N GLN A 65 21.83 2.19 8.21
CA GLN A 65 21.17 0.89 8.17
C GLN A 65 21.70 0.04 7.01
N LEU A 66 21.90 0.65 5.84
CA LEU A 66 22.49 -0.04 4.69
C LEU A 66 23.95 -0.42 4.96
N GLU A 67 24.78 0.50 5.47
CA GLU A 67 26.19 0.23 5.79
C GLU A 67 26.34 -0.95 6.76
N ARG A 68 25.51 -1.00 7.81
CA ARG A 68 25.47 -2.13 8.76
C ARG A 68 25.04 -3.43 8.10
N ALA A 69 24.00 -3.40 7.27
CA ALA A 69 23.51 -4.59 6.56
C ALA A 69 24.57 -5.20 5.63
N PHE A 70 25.42 -4.36 5.03
CA PHE A 70 26.55 -4.78 4.19
C PHE A 70 27.85 -4.99 4.97
N LYS A 71 27.84 -4.92 6.31
CA LYS A 71 29.03 -5.07 7.18
C LYS A 71 30.17 -4.12 6.82
N ARG A 72 29.83 -2.92 6.34
CA ARG A 72 30.80 -1.88 5.97
C ARG A 72 31.17 -0.98 7.15
N ARG A 73 30.22 -0.75 8.07
CA ARG A 73 30.37 -0.06 9.36
C ARG A 73 29.37 -0.61 10.36
#